data_AF-A0A4S5JF33-F1
#
_entry.id   AF-A0A4S5JF33-F1
#
_cell.length_a   1.000
_cell.length_b   1.000
_cell.length_c   1.000
_cell.angle_alpha   90.00
_cell.angle_beta   90.00
_cell.angle_gamma   90.00
#
_symmetry.space_group_name_H-M   'P 1'
#
loop_
_entity.id
_entity.type
_entity.pdbx_description
1 polymer ?
#
loop_
_entity_poly.entity_id
_entity_poly.type
_entity_poly.pdbx_seq_one_letter_code
_entity_poly.pdbx_strand_id
1 'polypeptide(L)' 'RESDLLPVMNQIVNDYPQLKLSSLPHLGDPPHIEFSLRGEAAEVEQAMQLIKQAIDQAGFVWTNQLIQ' A
#
# COMPACT_ATOMS: atom_id res chain seq x y z
N ARG A 1 -13.26 2.30 2.37
CA ARG A 1 -13.41 1.77 1.00
C ARG A 1 -12.06 1.91 0.30
N GLU A 2 -11.70 1.04 -0.66
CA GLU A 2 -10.40 1.17 -1.38
C GLU A 2 -10.19 2.55 -2.01
N SER A 3 -11.27 3.19 -2.46
CA SER A 3 -11.29 4.55 -2.98
C SER A 3 -10.60 5.59 -2.08
N ASP A 4 -10.58 5.36 -0.77
CA ASP A 4 -9.99 6.27 0.21
C ASP A 4 -8.46 6.25 0.15
N LEU A 5 -7.86 5.19 -0.42
CA LEU A 5 -6.42 5.03 -0.60
C LEU A 5 -5.94 5.42 -2.00
N LEU A 6 -6.83 5.66 -2.96
CA LEU A 6 -6.45 6.10 -4.32
C LEU A 6 -5.56 7.34 -4.34
N PRO A 7 -5.75 8.37 -3.47
CA PRO A 7 -4.87 9.52 -3.44
C PRO A 7 -3.41 9.15 -3.13
N VAL A 8 -3.16 8.31 -2.12
CA VAL A 8 -1.80 7.89 -1.76
C VAL A 8 -1.19 6.95 -2.81
N MET A 9 -2.02 6.10 -3.43
CA MET A 9 -1.57 5.24 -4.53
C MET A 9 -1.08 6.07 -5.72
N ASN A 10 -1.85 7.09 -6.12
CA ASN A 10 -1.46 8.00 -7.19
C ASN A 10 -0.21 8.80 -6.83
N GLN A 11 -0.10 9.26 -5.58
CA GLN A 11 1.10 9.94 -5.11
C GLN A 11 2.34 9.05 -5.27
N ILE A 12 2.27 7.78 -4.84
CA ILE A 12 3.42 6.88 -4.92
C ILE A 12 3.84 6.59 -6.36
N VAL A 13 2.87 6.38 -7.26
CA VAL A 13 3.18 6.15 -8.69
C VAL A 13 3.84 7.38 -9.32
N ASN A 14 3.52 8.59 -8.86
CA ASN A 14 4.11 9.83 -9.36
C ASN A 14 5.49 10.12 -8.73
N ASP A 15 5.61 9.99 -7.41
CA ASP A 15 6.81 10.35 -6.65
C ASP A 15 7.90 9.27 -6.78
N TYR A 16 7.49 8.01 -6.98
CA TYR A 16 8.38 6.85 -7.07
C TYR A 16 8.10 6.03 -8.34
N PRO A 17 8.34 6.60 -9.55
CA PRO A 17 7.98 5.97 -10.82
C PRO A 17 8.72 4.65 -11.11
N GLN A 18 9.83 4.38 -10.41
CA GLN A 18 10.58 3.13 -10.52
C GLN A 18 10.04 2.03 -9.60
N LEU A 19 9.22 2.38 -8.61
CA LEU A 19 8.57 1.41 -7.76
C LEU A 19 7.37 0.79 -8.47
N LYS A 20 7.22 -0.52 -8.28
CA LYS A 20 6.02 -1.26 -8.69
C LYS A 20 5.08 -1.36 -7.51
N LEU A 21 4.03 -0.56 -7.53
CA LEU A 21 2.88 -0.65 -6.63
C LEU A 21 1.87 -1.67 -7.18
N SER A 22 1.41 -2.58 -6.32
CA SER A 22 0.27 -3.46 -6.60
C SER A 22 -0.75 -3.43 -5.47
N SER A 23 -2.04 -3.47 -5.83
CA SER A 23 -3.19 -3.65 -4.94
C SER A 23 -3.87 -4.96 -5.35
N LEU A 24 -3.91 -5.95 -4.45
CA LEU A 24 -4.53 -7.24 -4.71
C LEU A 24 -5.74 -7.42 -3.78
N PRO A 25 -6.97 -7.36 -4.30
CA PRO A 25 -8.17 -7.60 -3.50
C PRO A 25 -8.33 -9.10 -3.21
N HIS A 26 -8.41 -9.46 -1.94
CA HIS A 26 -8.71 -10.80 -1.46
C HIS A 26 -10.17 -10.88 -1.05
N LEU A 27 -10.94 -11.67 -1.81
CA LEU A 27 -12.37 -11.91 -1.57
C LEU A 27 -12.64 -13.03 -0.54
N GLY A 28 -11.63 -13.37 0.27
CA GLY A 28 -11.76 -14.36 1.35
C GLY A 28 -12.58 -13.84 2.54
N ASP A 29 -12.57 -14.59 3.64
CA ASP A 29 -13.22 -14.21 4.89
C ASP A 29 -12.19 -14.14 6.03
N PRO A 30 -11.86 -12.94 6.55
CA PRO A 30 -12.40 -11.64 6.18
C PRO A 30 -11.83 -11.10 4.85
N PRO A 31 -12.62 -10.33 4.08
CA PRO A 31 -12.14 -9.70 2.86
C PRO A 31 -11.14 -8.61 3.20
N HIS A 32 -10.02 -8.57 2.46
CA HIS A 32 -8.94 -7.61 2.66
C HIS A 32 -8.28 -7.25 1.34
N ILE A 33 -7.42 -6.23 1.37
CA ILE A 33 -6.63 -5.81 0.22
C ILE A 33 -5.17 -5.88 0.63
N GLU A 34 -4.36 -6.55 -0.18
CA GLU A 34 -2.91 -6.59 0.01
C GLU A 34 -2.25 -5.53 -0.87
N PHE A 35 -1.48 -4.65 -0.23
CA PHE A 35 -0.63 -3.69 -0.91
C PHE A 35 0.81 -4.20 -0.90
N SER A 36 1.46 -4.14 -2.06
CA SER A 36 2.88 -4.49 -2.18
C SER A 36 3.61 -3.45 -2.99
N LEU A 37 4.85 -3.20 -2.58
CA LEU A 37 5.80 -2.33 -3.25
C LEU A 37 7.07 -3.12 -3.57
N ARG A 38 7.57 -2.97 -4.79
CA ARG A 38 8.82 -3.60 -5.22
C ARG A 38 9.68 -2.62 -5.99
N GLY A 39 10.96 -2.56 -5.68
CA GLY A 39 11.93 -1.70 -6.34
C GLY A 39 13.16 -1.49 -5.47
N GLU A 40 13.71 -0.28 -5.50
CA GLU A 40 14.82 0.13 -4.64
C GLU A 40 14.37 0.12 -3.17
N ALA A 41 15.21 -0.38 -2.26
CA ALA A 41 14.82 -0.67 -0.89
C ALA A 41 14.49 0.58 -0.06
N ALA A 42 15.28 1.65 -0.22
CA ALA A 42 15.02 2.91 0.50
C ALA A 42 13.75 3.60 -0.01
N GLU A 43 13.51 3.60 -1.31
CA GLU A 43 12.26 4.10 -1.91
C GLU A 43 11.06 3.27 -1.46
N VAL A 44 11.17 1.94 -1.44
CA VAL A 44 10.11 1.05 -0.92
C VAL A 44 9.79 1.38 0.53
N GLU A 45 10.81 1.55 1.37
CA GLU A 45 10.60 1.89 2.78
C GLU A 45 9.85 3.21 2.94
N GLN A 46 10.27 4.26 2.21
CA GLN A 46 9.61 5.57 2.25
C GLN A 46 8.16 5.50 1.75
N ALA A 47 7.93 4.91 0.58
CA ALA A 47 6.60 4.78 0.00
C ALA A 47 5.66 3.92 0.88
N MET A 48 6.20 2.87 1.52
CA MET A 48 5.42 2.04 2.45
C MET A 48 5.00 2.81 3.71
N GLN A 49 5.82 3.74 4.21
CA GLN A 49 5.43 4.62 5.31
C GLN A 49 4.26 5.53 4.92
N LEU A 50 4.26 6.07 3.69
CA LEU A 50 3.16 6.90 3.18
C LEU A 50 1.84 6.10 3.13
N ILE A 51 1.87 4.87 2.63
CA ILE A 51 0.69 3.99 2.63
C ILE A 51 0.17 3.75 4.04
N LYS A 52 1.05 3.36 4.98
CA LYS A 52 0.67 3.09 6.37
C LYS A 52 0.00 4.29 7.02
N GLN A 53 0.57 5.48 6.86
CA GLN A 53 -0.02 6.72 7.37
C GLN A 53 -1.39 7.01 6.76
N ALA A 54 -1.57 6.80 5.45
CA ALA A 54 -2.86 6.98 4.80
C ALA A 54 -3.91 5.97 5.28
N ILE A 55 -3.51 4.72 5.50
CA ILE A 55 -4.38 3.67 6.08
C ILE A 55 -4.81 4.03 7.50
N ASP A 56 -3.87 4.49 8.34
CA ASP A 56 -4.15 4.93 9.71
C ASP A 56 -5.12 6.13 9.73
N GLN A 57 -4.90 7.12 8.85
CA GLN A 57 -5.76 8.30 8.72
C GLN A 57 -7.18 7.94 8.23
N ALA A 58 -7.28 6.94 7.35
CA ALA A 58 -8.57 6.43 6.89
C ALA A 58 -9.28 5.52 7.91
N GLY A 59 -8.61 5.18 9.02
CA GLY A 59 -9.17 4.36 10.10
C GLY A 59 -9.30 2.88 9.75
N PHE A 60 -8.51 2.38 8.79
CA PHE A 60 -8.47 0.95 8.49
C PHE A 60 -7.50 0.22 9.42
N VAL A 61 -7.81 -1.05 9.71
CA VAL A 61 -6.89 -1.95 10.41
C VAL A 61 -6.00 -2.62 9.37
N TRP A 62 -4.70 -2.69 9.64
CA TRP A 62 -3.72 -3.31 8.76
C TRP A 62 -2.70 -4.15 9.54
N THR A 63 -2.04 -5.08 8.84
CA THR A 63 -0.97 -5.91 9.37
C THR A 63 0.18 -5.96 8.37
N ASN A 64 1.42 -6.08 8.86
CA ASN A 64 2.54 -6.41 7.97
C ASN A 64 2.51 -7.91 7.69
N GLN A 65 2.37 -8.29 6.44
CA GLN A 65 2.68 -9.64 5.98
C GLN A 65 4.12 -9.65 5.45
N LEU A 66 5.04 -10.27 6.20
CA LEU A 66 6.32 -10.67 5.65
C LEU A 66 6.07 -11.95 4.84
N ILE A 67 6.02 -11.82 3.52
CA ILE A 67 6.06 -12.98 2.65
C ILE A 67 7.45 -13.60 2.81
N GLN A 68 7.51 -14.75 3.49
CA GLN A 68 8.73 -15.55 3.67
C GLN A 68 9.19 -16.16 2.35
#